data_AF-A0A177CRM1-F1
#
_entry.id   AF-A0A177CRM1-F1
#
_cell.length_a   1.000
_cell.length_b   1.000
_cell.length_c   1.000
_cell.angle_alpha   90.00
_cell.angle_beta   90.00
_cell.angle_gamma   90.00
#
_symmetry.space_group_name_H-M   'P 1'
#
loop_
_entity.id
_entity.type
_entity.pdbx_description
1 polymer ?
#
loop_
_entity_poly.entity_id
_entity_poly.type
_entity_poly.pdbx_seq_one_letter_code
_entity_poly.pdbx_strand_id
1 'polypeptide(L)'
;MQLPITDKILDDDRDSNDKIPNIPFEVGLYGVTSRTLIVGINGYVSPGSRDSGAYTNGSLPNDGADVPSWVPYWSDLYIYSGTAQGIYQQIDGDENHRTLSIEFFMSFYGASSSYTHFMVTLFEEDIGRVVFSYFQTASQKPGGQSNYGTIGVQRPATGEYNQYSFNVQPREGLTIEWRPSTNQWRDVSTGTC
;
A
#
# COMPACT_ATOMS: atom_id res chain seq x y z
N MET A 1 -2.36 17.01 14.93
CA MET A 1 -3.17 16.89 13.70
C MET A 1 -2.17 16.88 12.55
N GLN A 2 -1.95 15.73 11.92
CA GLN A 2 -1.10 15.65 10.73
C GLN A 2 -1.82 16.40 9.60
N LEU A 3 -1.08 17.25 8.88
CA LEU A 3 -1.65 17.96 7.73
C LEU A 3 -2.05 16.92 6.66
N PRO A 4 -3.12 17.17 5.89
CA PRO A 4 -3.47 16.29 4.78
C PRO A 4 -2.33 16.26 3.76
N ILE A 5 -2.02 15.07 3.24
CA ILE A 5 -1.01 14.92 2.20
C ILE A 5 -1.55 15.50 0.90
N THR A 6 -0.83 16.46 0.31
CA THR A 6 -1.30 17.17 -0.90
C THR A 6 -0.51 16.85 -2.17
N ASP A 7 0.66 16.22 -2.06
CA ASP A 7 1.47 15.87 -3.23
C ASP A 7 0.89 14.61 -3.89
N LYS A 8 0.19 14.81 -5.01
CA LYS A 8 -0.57 13.76 -5.70
C LYS A 8 0.30 13.07 -6.74
N ILE A 9 0.38 11.74 -6.64
CA ILE A 9 1.16 10.88 -7.55
C ILE A 9 0.28 10.36 -8.68
N LEU A 10 -0.93 9.90 -8.36
CA LEU A 10 -1.80 9.23 -9.32
C LEU A 10 -3.24 9.71 -9.15
N ASP A 11 -3.85 10.11 -10.26
CA ASP A 11 -5.24 10.60 -10.32
C ASP A 11 -6.07 10.06 -11.49
N ASP A 12 -5.50 9.13 -12.27
CA ASP A 12 -6.20 8.45 -13.35
C ASP A 12 -6.77 7.10 -12.93
N ASP A 13 -7.59 6.54 -13.81
CA ASP A 13 -8.51 5.46 -13.52
C ASP A 13 -8.23 4.17 -14.30
N ARG A 14 -7.01 4.03 -14.86
CA ARG A 14 -6.71 3.05 -15.92
C ARG A 14 -5.90 1.83 -15.48
N ASP A 15 -6.13 1.31 -14.28
CA ASP A 15 -5.29 0.23 -13.72
C ASP A 15 -3.78 0.57 -13.79
N SER A 16 -3.47 1.85 -13.66
CA SER A 16 -2.16 2.41 -13.98
C SER A 16 -1.20 2.30 -12.80
N ASN A 17 0.07 2.46 -13.15
CA ASN A 17 1.18 2.55 -12.21
C ASN A 17 1.90 3.87 -12.44
N ASP A 18 2.37 4.48 -11.37
CA ASP A 18 3.25 5.65 -11.47
C ASP A 18 4.47 5.52 -10.55
N LYS A 19 5.45 6.40 -10.77
CA LYS A 19 6.70 6.46 -10.04
C LYS A 19 6.61 7.49 -8.94
N ILE A 20 7.23 7.15 -7.82
CA ILE A 20 7.72 8.11 -6.85
C ILE A 20 9.22 8.25 -7.09
N PRO A 21 9.71 9.26 -7.84
CA PRO A 21 11.13 9.45 -8.09
C PRO A 21 11.81 10.24 -6.97
N ASN A 22 13.14 10.14 -6.90
CA ASN A 22 14.00 11.02 -6.09
C ASN A 22 13.71 10.98 -4.58
N ILE A 23 13.34 9.82 -4.04
CA ILE A 23 13.24 9.63 -2.59
C ILE A 23 14.63 9.89 -1.99
N PRO A 24 14.76 10.74 -0.97
CA PRO A 24 16.06 11.24 -0.54
C PRO A 24 16.81 10.25 0.36
N PHE A 25 16.26 9.06 0.58
CA PHE A 25 16.84 7.93 1.30
C PHE A 25 16.50 6.61 0.62
N GLU A 26 17.25 5.55 0.94
CA GLU A 26 16.98 4.21 0.41
C GLU A 26 15.72 3.60 1.03
N VAL A 27 14.81 3.13 0.19
CA VAL A 27 13.69 2.28 0.60
C VAL A 27 13.83 0.92 -0.04
N GLY A 28 13.41 -0.14 0.65
CA GLY A 28 13.61 -1.48 0.11
C GLY A 28 12.91 -2.58 0.87
N LEU A 29 12.76 -3.73 0.23
CA LEU A 29 12.10 -4.91 0.75
C LEU A 29 12.81 -6.17 0.25
N TYR A 30 12.95 -7.18 1.11
CA TYR A 30 13.64 -8.45 0.80
C TYR A 30 14.99 -8.26 0.10
N GLY A 31 15.81 -7.33 0.61
CA GLY A 31 17.17 -7.07 0.12
C GLY A 31 17.26 -6.27 -1.19
N VAL A 32 16.15 -5.82 -1.77
CA VAL A 32 16.14 -4.92 -2.93
C VAL A 32 15.84 -3.51 -2.46
N THR A 33 16.74 -2.56 -2.74
CA THR A 33 16.56 -1.14 -2.41
C THR A 33 16.48 -0.26 -3.65
N SER A 34 15.89 0.91 -3.50
CA SER A 34 15.74 1.92 -4.54
C SER A 34 15.47 3.29 -3.92
N ARG A 35 15.77 4.36 -4.68
CA ARG A 35 15.28 5.73 -4.42
C ARG A 35 14.09 6.11 -5.30
N THR A 36 13.55 5.11 -5.99
CA THR A 36 12.37 5.22 -6.83
C THR A 36 11.44 4.06 -6.51
N LEU A 37 10.19 4.36 -6.17
CA LEU A 37 9.15 3.35 -6.02
C LEU A 37 8.22 3.36 -7.22
N ILE A 38 7.59 2.22 -7.48
CA ILE A 38 6.40 2.11 -8.31
C ILE A 38 5.22 1.92 -7.37
N VAL A 39 4.18 2.73 -7.58
CA VAL A 39 2.88 2.61 -6.93
C VAL A 39 1.86 2.20 -7.96
N GLY A 40 1.03 1.20 -7.66
CA GLY A 40 -0.06 0.77 -8.52
C GLY A 40 -1.40 1.10 -7.90
N ILE A 41 -2.35 1.57 -8.71
CA ILE A 41 -3.71 1.92 -8.27
C ILE A 41 -4.39 0.77 -7.51
N ASN A 42 -4.12 -0.46 -7.92
CA ASN A 42 -4.63 -1.69 -7.31
C ASN A 42 -3.94 -2.04 -5.97
N GLY A 43 -3.46 -1.06 -5.22
CA GLY A 43 -3.10 -1.22 -3.80
C GLY A 43 -1.79 -1.95 -3.53
N TYR A 44 -0.75 -1.64 -4.31
CA TYR A 44 0.60 -2.15 -4.08
C TYR A 44 1.69 -1.09 -4.29
N VAL A 45 2.85 -1.33 -3.69
CA VAL A 45 4.06 -0.49 -3.81
C VAL A 45 5.28 -1.42 -3.97
N SER A 46 6.22 -1.09 -4.85
CA SER A 46 7.40 -1.92 -5.12
C SER A 46 8.66 -1.07 -5.32
N PRO A 47 9.83 -1.46 -4.78
CA PRO A 47 11.10 -0.88 -5.19
C PRO A 47 11.51 -1.47 -6.55
N GLY A 48 11.79 -0.60 -7.53
CA GLY A 48 12.12 -1.01 -8.91
C GLY A 48 10.92 -1.07 -9.84
N SER A 49 11.06 -1.71 -11.02
CA SER A 49 10.02 -1.74 -12.07
C SER A 49 9.02 -2.87 -11.85
N ARG A 50 7.72 -2.53 -11.70
CA ARG A 50 6.61 -3.48 -11.72
C ARG A 50 5.63 -3.10 -12.82
N ASP A 51 5.37 -4.02 -13.75
CA ASP A 51 4.49 -3.83 -14.91
C ASP A 51 3.12 -4.51 -14.76
N SER A 52 2.63 -4.74 -13.53
CA SER A 52 1.38 -5.49 -13.34
C SER A 52 0.21 -4.63 -12.85
N GLY A 53 -0.65 -4.12 -13.73
CA GLY A 53 -1.96 -3.53 -13.37
C GLY A 53 -2.98 -4.54 -12.82
N ALA A 54 -2.54 -5.62 -12.18
CA ALA A 54 -3.40 -6.72 -11.77
C ALA A 54 -4.45 -6.24 -10.75
N TYR A 55 -5.73 -6.35 -11.12
CA TYR A 55 -6.88 -5.97 -10.29
C TYR A 55 -7.50 -7.16 -9.51
N THR A 56 -7.21 -8.39 -9.93
CA THR A 56 -7.71 -9.60 -9.25
C THR A 56 -6.73 -10.03 -8.17
N ASN A 57 -7.11 -9.90 -6.90
CA ASN A 57 -6.27 -10.28 -5.78
C ASN A 57 -6.16 -11.80 -5.60
N GLY A 58 -5.05 -12.24 -5.00
CA GLY A 58 -4.76 -13.64 -4.71
C GLY A 58 -4.00 -13.80 -3.39
N SER A 59 -3.87 -15.05 -2.92
CA SER A 59 -2.98 -15.36 -1.79
C SER A 59 -1.53 -15.07 -2.15
N LEU A 60 -0.73 -14.68 -1.16
CA LEU A 60 0.72 -14.49 -1.30
C LEU A 60 1.46 -15.81 -0.99
N PRO A 61 2.60 -16.08 -1.66
CA PRO A 61 3.15 -15.29 -2.75
C PRO A 61 2.30 -15.47 -4.01
N ASN A 62 2.24 -14.42 -4.82
CA ASN A 62 1.53 -14.43 -6.10
C ASN A 62 2.51 -14.10 -7.21
N ASP A 63 2.67 -15.02 -8.15
CA ASP A 63 3.65 -14.93 -9.26
C ASP A 63 3.38 -13.78 -10.24
N GLY A 64 2.29 -13.01 -10.07
CA GLY A 64 2.01 -11.81 -10.86
C GLY A 64 2.92 -10.61 -10.57
N ALA A 65 3.88 -10.74 -9.65
CA ALA A 65 4.84 -9.68 -9.31
C ALA A 65 6.27 -10.22 -9.24
N ASP A 66 7.08 -10.08 -10.29
CA ASP A 66 8.49 -10.53 -10.25
C ASP A 66 9.38 -9.72 -9.30
N VAL A 67 8.87 -8.61 -8.77
CA VAL A 67 9.58 -7.70 -7.86
C VAL A 67 9.01 -7.73 -6.45
N PRO A 68 9.85 -7.47 -5.42
CA PRO A 68 9.35 -7.35 -4.08
C PRO A 68 8.27 -6.27 -3.99
N SER A 69 7.23 -6.53 -3.22
CA SER A 69 6.07 -5.65 -3.15
C SER A 69 5.53 -5.58 -1.73
N TRP A 70 5.29 -4.36 -1.27
CA TRP A 70 4.34 -4.09 -0.20
C TRP A 70 2.95 -4.13 -0.79
N VAL A 71 2.06 -4.85 -0.13
CA VAL A 71 0.69 -5.11 -0.57
C VAL A 71 -0.23 -4.60 0.53
N PRO A 72 -0.39 -3.28 0.72
CA PRO A 72 -1.21 -2.73 1.79
C PRO A 72 -2.68 -3.11 1.65
N TYR A 73 -3.19 -3.20 0.42
CA TYR A 73 -4.55 -3.66 0.16
C TYR A 73 -4.76 -3.94 -1.33
N TRP A 74 -4.24 -5.07 -1.82
CA TRP A 74 -4.40 -5.42 -3.23
C TRP A 74 -5.81 -5.87 -3.54
N SER A 75 -6.49 -5.12 -4.39
CA SER A 75 -7.81 -5.41 -4.96
C SER A 75 -8.01 -4.56 -6.23
N ASP A 76 -9.18 -4.70 -6.84
CA ASP A 76 -9.71 -3.90 -7.95
C ASP A 76 -10.17 -2.52 -7.45
N LEU A 77 -9.20 -1.62 -7.33
CA LEU A 77 -9.37 -0.27 -6.80
C LEU A 77 -9.34 0.76 -7.93
N TYR A 78 -10.06 1.86 -7.73
CA TYR A 78 -10.34 2.82 -8.78
C TYR A 78 -10.40 4.24 -8.23
N ILE A 79 -9.85 5.18 -9.00
CA ILE A 79 -9.91 6.62 -8.74
C ILE A 79 -10.97 7.20 -9.67
N TYR A 80 -12.02 7.77 -9.08
CA TYR A 80 -13.07 8.41 -9.85
C TYR A 80 -12.71 9.85 -10.18
N SER A 81 -12.67 10.18 -11.48
CA SER A 81 -12.37 11.54 -11.96
C SER A 81 -13.34 12.58 -11.36
N GLY A 82 -12.82 13.78 -11.09
CA GLY A 82 -13.59 14.87 -10.48
C GLY A 82 -13.84 14.70 -8.97
N THR A 83 -13.19 13.74 -8.32
CA THR A 83 -13.24 13.54 -6.87
C THR A 83 -11.88 13.85 -6.21
N ALA A 84 -11.84 13.85 -4.88
CA ALA A 84 -10.60 13.94 -4.12
C ALA A 84 -9.80 12.63 -4.08
N GLN A 85 -10.24 11.57 -4.77
CA GLN A 85 -9.54 10.29 -4.78
C GLN A 85 -8.18 10.39 -5.49
N GLY A 86 -7.23 9.60 -5.02
CA GLY A 86 -5.87 9.55 -5.55
C GLY A 86 -4.91 8.75 -4.69
N ILE A 87 -3.67 8.68 -5.18
CA ILE A 87 -2.50 8.28 -4.39
C ILE A 87 -1.67 9.53 -4.12
N TYR A 88 -1.27 9.73 -2.87
CA TYR A 88 -0.54 10.89 -2.40
C TYR A 88 0.73 10.48 -1.65
N GLN A 89 1.71 11.37 -1.56
CA GLN A 89 2.92 11.13 -0.76
C GLN A 89 3.37 12.30 0.10
N GLN A 90 4.06 11.97 1.19
CA GLN A 90 4.74 12.94 2.02
C GLN A 90 6.05 12.37 2.53
N ILE A 91 7.09 13.19 2.54
CA ILE A 91 8.32 12.92 3.28
C ILE A 91 8.34 13.83 4.49
N ASP A 92 8.47 13.23 5.67
CA ASP A 92 8.56 13.91 6.96
C ASP A 92 9.88 13.55 7.66
N GLY A 93 10.26 14.35 8.66
CA GLY A 93 11.43 14.11 9.51
C GLY A 93 12.72 14.77 9.02
N ASP A 94 13.75 14.70 9.86
CA ASP A 94 15.10 15.21 9.59
C ASP A 94 15.98 14.12 8.95
N GLU A 95 17.08 14.53 8.30
CA GLU A 95 18.04 13.61 7.69
C GLU A 95 18.46 12.46 8.66
N ASN A 96 18.48 11.23 8.14
CA ASN A 96 18.66 9.97 8.87
C ASN A 96 17.47 9.51 9.73
N HIS A 97 16.39 10.28 9.81
CA HIS A 97 15.18 9.95 10.58
C HIS A 97 13.91 10.23 9.77
N ARG A 98 13.98 10.16 8.44
CA ARG A 98 12.83 10.44 7.58
C ARG A 98 11.86 9.27 7.49
N THR A 99 10.61 9.61 7.21
CA THR A 99 9.58 8.67 6.78
C THR A 99 9.02 9.07 5.43
N LEU A 100 8.68 8.07 4.61
CA LEU A 100 7.88 8.25 3.39
C LEU A 100 6.50 7.66 3.64
N SER A 101 5.49 8.52 3.67
CA SER A 101 4.09 8.14 3.73
C SER A 101 3.50 8.15 2.33
N ILE A 102 2.78 7.08 1.96
CA ILE A 102 2.05 6.94 0.70
C ILE A 102 0.59 6.66 1.06
N GLU A 103 -0.28 7.62 0.82
CA GLU A 103 -1.70 7.58 1.13
C GLU A 103 -2.49 7.14 -0.11
N PHE A 104 -3.43 6.23 0.11
CA PHE A 104 -4.37 5.73 -0.88
C PHE A 104 -5.77 6.13 -0.43
N PHE A 105 -6.41 7.02 -1.18
CA PHE A 105 -7.79 7.41 -0.96
C PHE A 105 -8.60 7.15 -2.24
N MET A 106 -9.38 6.09 -2.26
CA MET A 106 -9.96 5.56 -3.50
C MET A 106 -11.24 4.76 -3.23
N SER A 107 -11.85 4.19 -4.26
CA SER A 107 -13.00 3.30 -4.12
C SER A 107 -12.76 1.98 -4.85
N PHE A 108 -13.64 0.99 -4.67
CA PHE A 108 -13.65 -0.17 -5.56
C PHE A 108 -14.15 0.20 -6.95
N TYR A 109 -13.64 -0.47 -7.98
CA TYR A 109 -14.21 -0.38 -9.32
C TYR A 109 -15.71 -0.73 -9.29
N GLY A 110 -16.53 0.14 -9.89
CA GLY A 110 -17.98 0.05 -9.89
C GLY A 110 -18.70 0.56 -8.62
N ALA A 111 -17.99 1.09 -7.61
CA ALA A 111 -18.57 1.61 -6.36
C ALA A 111 -18.01 2.99 -5.96
N SER A 112 -18.29 4.03 -6.74
CA SER A 112 -17.72 5.39 -6.56
C SER A 112 -17.95 6.08 -5.21
N SER A 113 -18.90 5.61 -4.42
CA SER A 113 -19.20 6.13 -3.07
C SER A 113 -18.67 5.25 -1.93
N SER A 114 -18.02 4.13 -2.24
CA SER A 114 -17.49 3.18 -1.26
C SER A 114 -16.00 3.41 -1.06
N TYR A 115 -15.69 4.46 -0.30
CA TYR A 115 -14.32 4.88 -0.06
C TYR A 115 -13.53 3.90 0.80
N THR A 116 -12.30 3.64 0.39
CA THR A 116 -11.25 2.98 1.16
C THR A 116 -10.10 3.98 1.29
N HIS A 117 -9.66 4.18 2.53
CA HIS A 117 -8.61 5.10 2.90
C HIS A 117 -7.57 4.37 3.75
N PHE A 118 -6.36 4.23 3.23
CA PHE A 118 -5.25 3.60 3.93
C PHE A 118 -3.92 4.24 3.56
N MET A 119 -2.89 3.98 4.35
CA MET A 119 -1.56 4.56 4.17
C MET A 119 -0.47 3.54 4.40
N VAL A 120 0.58 3.61 3.59
CA VAL A 120 1.86 2.92 3.77
C VAL A 120 2.86 3.90 4.34
N THR A 121 3.60 3.53 5.38
CA THR A 121 4.74 4.32 5.88
C THR A 121 6.01 3.49 5.86
N LEU A 122 7.04 4.03 5.20
CA LEU A 122 8.39 3.48 5.10
C LEU A 122 9.36 4.36 5.88
N PHE A 123 10.43 3.78 6.41
CA PHE A 123 11.33 4.42 7.37
C PHE A 123 12.77 4.41 6.86
N GLU A 124 13.45 5.56 6.93
CA GLU A 124 14.88 5.70 6.57
C GLU A 124 15.79 4.89 7.50
N GLU A 125 15.46 4.85 8.79
CA GLU A 125 16.27 4.21 9.84
C GLU A 125 16.20 2.67 9.85
N ASP A 126 15.18 2.08 9.22
CA ASP A 126 14.91 0.63 9.28
C ASP A 126 14.37 0.15 7.93
N ILE A 127 15.28 -0.04 6.96
CA ILE A 127 14.94 -0.46 5.60
C ILE A 127 14.20 -1.80 5.63
N GLY A 128 13.00 -1.81 5.04
CA GLY A 128 12.11 -2.98 5.01
C GLY A 128 11.03 -2.95 6.06
N ARG A 129 11.19 -2.17 7.15
CA ARG A 129 10.10 -1.88 8.07
C ARG A 129 8.99 -1.16 7.32
N VAL A 130 7.75 -1.59 7.57
CA VAL A 130 6.58 -0.94 7.00
C VAL A 130 5.46 -0.87 8.03
N VAL A 131 4.70 0.23 7.99
CA VAL A 131 3.44 0.36 8.71
C VAL A 131 2.31 0.54 7.70
N PHE A 132 1.23 -0.21 7.88
CA PHE A 132 -0.03 -0.02 7.17
C PHE A 132 -1.08 0.51 8.15
N SER A 133 -1.69 1.65 7.82
CA SER A 133 -2.77 2.28 8.60
C SER A 133 -4.05 2.31 7.78
N TYR A 134 -5.18 1.89 8.36
CA TYR A 134 -6.49 1.84 7.70
C TYR A 134 -7.44 2.83 8.38
N PHE A 135 -7.76 3.93 7.71
CA PHE A 135 -8.57 5.02 8.25
C PHE A 135 -10.05 4.90 7.89
N GLN A 136 -10.34 4.29 6.75
CA GLN A 136 -11.70 3.99 6.31
C GLN A 136 -11.68 2.74 5.46
N THR A 137 -12.62 1.83 5.70
CA THR A 137 -12.69 0.55 4.98
C THR A 137 -14.05 0.39 4.34
N ALA A 138 -14.11 0.39 3.01
CA ALA A 138 -15.35 0.24 2.27
C ALA A 138 -16.06 -1.07 2.62
N SER A 139 -17.29 -0.99 3.11
CA SER A 139 -18.06 -2.12 3.65
C SER A 139 -18.52 -3.13 2.59
N GLN A 140 -18.61 -2.72 1.31
CA GLN A 140 -19.02 -3.60 0.22
C GLN A 140 -18.28 -3.29 -1.08
N LYS A 141 -17.82 -4.35 -1.75
CA LYS A 141 -17.48 -4.34 -3.16
C LYS A 141 -18.78 -4.55 -3.99
N PRO A 142 -18.91 -3.98 -5.20
CA PRO A 142 -20.06 -4.26 -6.07
C PRO A 142 -20.37 -5.75 -6.20
N GLY A 143 -21.67 -6.07 -6.22
CA GLY A 143 -22.14 -7.45 -6.38
C GLY A 143 -22.02 -8.33 -5.12
N GLY A 144 -21.73 -7.75 -3.95
CA GLY A 144 -21.71 -8.50 -2.68
C GLY A 144 -20.52 -9.47 -2.55
N GLN A 145 -19.42 -9.19 -3.27
CA GLN A 145 -18.22 -10.03 -3.25
C GLN A 145 -17.53 -9.98 -1.87
N SER A 146 -17.13 -11.15 -1.37
CA SER A 146 -16.34 -11.30 -0.13
C SER A 146 -14.83 -11.21 -0.35
N ASN A 147 -14.37 -11.03 -1.60
CA ASN A 147 -12.96 -10.91 -1.94
C ASN A 147 -12.52 -9.45 -1.81
N TYR A 148 -12.35 -9.02 -0.56
CA TYR A 148 -12.04 -7.63 -0.20
C TYR A 148 -10.67 -7.17 -0.68
N GLY A 149 -9.65 -7.99 -0.46
CA GLY A 149 -8.29 -7.73 -0.90
C GLY A 149 -7.26 -8.60 -0.21
N THR A 150 -6.00 -8.40 -0.57
CA THR A 150 -4.84 -9.09 0.03
C THR A 150 -3.95 -8.08 0.75
N ILE A 151 -3.54 -8.40 1.97
CA ILE A 151 -2.63 -7.59 2.78
C ILE A 151 -1.35 -8.39 3.06
N GLY A 152 -0.18 -7.81 2.79
CA GLY A 152 1.08 -8.44 3.14
C GLY A 152 2.31 -7.81 2.49
N VAL A 153 3.38 -8.60 2.50
CA VAL A 153 4.63 -8.34 1.77
C VAL A 153 5.06 -9.59 1.02
N GLN A 154 5.68 -9.45 -0.14
CA GLN A 154 6.17 -10.59 -0.92
C GLN A 154 7.38 -10.26 -1.79
N ARG A 155 8.11 -11.29 -2.20
CA ARG A 155 9.05 -11.35 -3.32
C ARG A 155 8.90 -12.72 -4.01
N PRO A 156 7.98 -12.84 -4.97
CA PRO A 156 7.67 -14.10 -5.66
C PRO A 156 8.90 -14.79 -6.29
N ALA A 157 9.81 -14.02 -6.89
CA ALA A 157 11.04 -14.55 -7.50
C ALA A 157 11.91 -15.42 -6.58
N THR A 158 11.82 -15.22 -5.25
CA THR A 158 12.56 -15.98 -4.23
C THR A 158 11.64 -16.77 -3.29
N GLY A 159 10.31 -16.67 -3.47
CA GLY A 159 9.32 -17.29 -2.60
C GLY A 159 9.22 -16.68 -1.20
N GLU A 160 9.84 -15.52 -0.94
CA GLU A 160 9.77 -14.84 0.34
C GLU A 160 8.42 -14.09 0.45
N TYR A 161 7.68 -14.29 1.54
CA TYR A 161 6.44 -13.55 1.77
C TYR A 161 6.03 -13.55 3.24
N ASN A 162 5.13 -12.63 3.58
CA ASN A 162 4.37 -12.65 4.81
C ASN A 162 2.97 -12.07 4.57
N GLN A 163 1.99 -12.96 4.46
CA GLN A 163 0.60 -12.57 4.28
C GLN A 163 -0.03 -12.24 5.62
N TYR A 164 -0.53 -11.02 5.78
CA TYR A 164 -1.37 -10.65 6.92
C TYR A 164 -2.79 -11.18 6.73
N SER A 165 -3.37 -10.96 5.55
CA SER A 165 -4.72 -11.44 5.24
C SER A 165 -4.95 -11.65 3.74
N PHE A 166 -5.95 -12.47 3.42
CA PHE A 166 -6.44 -12.71 2.07
C PHE A 166 -7.97 -12.79 2.10
N ASN A 167 -8.64 -11.99 1.27
CA ASN A 167 -10.11 -11.87 1.24
C ASN A 167 -10.72 -11.51 2.59
N VAL A 168 -10.01 -10.68 3.37
CA VAL A 168 -10.50 -10.16 4.65
C VAL A 168 -10.42 -8.65 4.60
N GLN A 169 -11.55 -8.01 4.88
CA GLN A 169 -11.61 -6.57 5.07
C GLN A 169 -10.83 -6.20 6.34
N PRO A 170 -9.86 -5.26 6.29
CA PRO A 170 -9.26 -4.72 7.50
C PRO A 170 -10.33 -3.99 8.31
N ARG A 171 -10.20 -3.95 9.64
CA ARG A 171 -11.06 -3.10 10.48
C ARG A 171 -10.64 -1.64 10.33
N GLU A 172 -11.60 -0.73 10.40
CA GLU A 172 -11.31 0.70 10.51
C GLU A 172 -10.51 1.00 11.79
N GLY A 173 -9.51 1.87 11.69
CA GLY A 173 -8.56 2.17 12.79
C GLY A 173 -7.48 1.11 13.01
N LEU A 174 -7.42 0.06 12.18
CA LEU A 174 -6.31 -0.90 12.22
C LEU A 174 -5.00 -0.20 11.86
N THR A 175 -3.95 -0.43 12.63
CA THR A 175 -2.58 -0.11 12.25
C THR A 175 -1.71 -1.32 12.52
N ILE A 176 -1.00 -1.79 11.50
CA ILE A 176 -0.12 -2.95 11.60
C ILE A 176 1.29 -2.60 11.17
N GLU A 177 2.27 -3.09 11.90
CA GLU A 177 3.68 -2.98 11.58
C GLU A 177 4.22 -4.34 11.17
N TRP A 178 4.99 -4.38 10.08
CA TRP A 178 5.83 -5.53 9.75
C TRP A 178 7.30 -5.14 9.83
N ARG A 179 8.09 -6.07 10.39
CA ARG A 179 9.55 -5.92 10.48
C ARG A 179 10.26 -7.06 9.76
N PRO A 180 11.27 -6.76 8.93
CA PRO A 180 12.03 -7.77 8.21
C PRO A 180 12.84 -8.66 9.15
N SER A 181 13.36 -8.11 10.25
CA SER A 181 14.20 -8.82 11.22
C SER A 181 13.48 -9.97 11.94
N THR A 182 12.18 -9.86 12.16
CA THR A 182 11.36 -10.89 12.81
C THR A 182 10.45 -11.63 11.83
N ASN A 183 10.25 -11.11 10.63
CA ASN A 183 9.24 -11.54 9.68
C ASN A 183 7.87 -11.74 10.37
N GLN A 184 7.40 -10.73 11.09
CA GLN A 184 6.16 -10.78 11.87
C GLN A 184 5.38 -9.49 11.72
N TRP A 185 4.05 -9.62 11.60
CA TRP A 185 3.10 -8.52 11.76
C TRP A 185 2.79 -8.30 13.24
N ARG A 186 2.63 -7.03 13.63
CA ARG A 186 2.19 -6.61 14.95
C ARG A 186 1.05 -5.61 14.80
N ASP A 187 -0.02 -5.82 15.55
CA ASP A 187 -1.07 -4.82 15.73
C ASP A 187 -0.52 -3.71 16.62
N VAL A 188 -0.42 -2.51 16.06
CA VAL A 188 0.08 -1.29 16.72
C VAL A 188 -0.96 -0.18 16.68
N SER A 189 -2.24 -0.52 16.47
CA SER A 189 -3.34 0.43 16.61
C SER A 189 -3.19 1.18 17.93
N THR A 190 -3.14 2.52 17.87
CA THR A 190 -3.28 3.32 19.08
C THR A 190 -4.70 3.09 19.59
N GLY A 191 -4.83 2.53 20.79
CA GLY A 191 -6.13 2.39 21.43
C GLY A 191 -6.80 3.76 21.47
N THR A 192 -8.01 3.87 20.95
CA THR A 192 -8.89 5.01 21.18
C THR A 192 -9.00 5.19 22.69
N CYS A 193 -8.34 6.22 23.23
CA CYS A 193 -8.66 6.76 24.55
C CYS A 193 -9.76 7.80 24.38
#